data_AF-A0A8S3WQK1-F1
#
_entry.id   AF-A0A8S3WQK1-F1
#
_cell.length_a   1.000
_cell.length_b   1.000
_cell.length_c   1.000
_cell.angle_alpha   90.00
_cell.angle_beta   90.00
_cell.angle_gamma   90.00
#
_symmetry.space_group_name_H-M   'P 1'
#
loop_
_entity.id
_entity.type
_entity.pdbx_description
1 polymer ?
#
loop_
_entity_poly.entity_id
_entity_poly.type
_entity_poly.pdbx_seq_one_letter_code
_entity_poly.pdbx_strand_id
1 'polypeptide(L)'
;MIKPRNGAGLGRLPLFGAHKMDDGTKNNAHRNTEQNLADRVRYIMRSKIFDDAEIERLRSEAIPSSNESAMAGDAAPQASDQHPHVESAMDLPVPPDITQKLTERIDDMKQKIAAWGRRIRRFTERSRWFNQNHLYQSEQKRIYKSLERPEVYRADLGPDQADTIAFWRGLWSEPVNHSEGSWIEVVTSQGANVTAMDPITITPEDVTEAVLRAPNWKSPWLDGLHPYWLKGFVVCHTVLARQFQEALDQKSLPSLFTTGITHLVLKDQDTTDPIKYRPITFQNVYYRLWVKKRKVFSDEVTKSDIMIIMEHAPKMKNRLKHLVFLADTDHHSISDLARVVIWSLITGVPYVSFYDITGELKHNEEKLFWAIEKNKKGIPGCIKWSNKPDLNGYTYGMNANTVIINIFNYLNGRPQIVNCIKQIAKGELLCEKKSIEYTTQEFGEALTQIYSSIPDPDLILYTGPLCCSYGLMPWQIRLAEFIQLSLDHSVNIESYLGALFKYNKCDQRFGK
;
A
#
# COMPACT_ATOMS: atom_id res chain seq x y z
N MET A 1 -14.24 21.98 43.96
CA MET A 1 -13.30 21.58 45.03
C MET A 1 -12.75 20.18 44.70
N ILE A 2 -11.75 20.10 43.80
CA ILE A 2 -10.92 18.91 43.56
C ILE A 2 -9.53 19.44 43.26
N LYS A 3 -8.54 19.09 44.09
CA LYS A 3 -7.14 19.54 44.01
C LYS A 3 -6.36 18.77 42.93
N PRO A 4 -5.40 19.38 42.23
CA PRO A 4 -4.43 18.69 41.40
C PRO A 4 -3.26 18.16 42.26
N ARG A 5 -2.69 17.01 41.89
CA ARG A 5 -1.41 16.52 42.44
C ARG A 5 -0.33 16.61 41.36
N ASN A 6 0.69 17.41 41.68
CA ASN A 6 1.90 17.63 40.92
C ASN A 6 2.82 16.40 40.87
N GLY A 7 3.42 16.20 39.69
CA GLY A 7 4.87 16.11 39.43
C GLY A 7 5.79 15.27 40.33
N ALA A 8 6.41 14.26 39.71
CA ALA A 8 7.80 13.80 39.84
C ALA A 8 7.95 12.59 38.91
N GLY A 9 9.00 12.32 38.15
CA GLY A 9 10.34 12.87 37.98
C GLY A 9 11.08 11.88 37.08
N LEU A 10 11.96 12.37 36.21
CA LEU A 10 12.83 11.57 35.34
C LEU A 10 13.62 10.54 36.15
N GLY A 11 13.43 9.25 35.85
CA GLY A 11 14.20 8.13 36.41
C GLY A 11 14.95 7.40 35.31
N ARG A 12 16.28 7.52 35.33
CA ARG A 12 17.25 6.86 34.45
C ARG A 12 17.12 5.34 34.49
N LEU A 13 17.26 4.70 33.33
CA LEU A 13 17.58 3.28 33.17
C LEU A 13 18.90 2.94 33.89
N PRO A 14 18.97 1.91 34.75
CA PRO A 14 20.24 1.34 35.18
C PRO A 14 20.71 0.25 34.20
N LEU A 15 21.99 0.36 33.88
CA LEU A 15 22.83 -0.56 33.14
C LEU A 15 22.96 -1.93 33.85
N PHE A 16 23.11 -2.97 33.04
CA PHE A 16 23.57 -4.30 33.44
C PHE A 16 24.95 -4.24 34.11
N GLY A 17 25.12 -4.95 35.23
CA GLY A 17 26.44 -5.19 35.82
C GLY A 17 26.46 -6.00 37.12
N ALA A 18 27.08 -7.19 37.03
CA ALA A 18 27.78 -7.95 38.07
C ALA A 18 26.99 -8.79 39.08
N HIS A 19 27.11 -10.11 38.90
CA HIS A 19 27.00 -11.13 39.94
C HIS A 19 27.94 -10.83 41.12
N LYS A 20 27.39 -10.85 42.34
CA LYS A 20 28.09 -11.30 43.54
C LYS A 20 27.24 -12.38 44.20
N MET A 21 27.85 -13.55 44.41
CA MET A 21 27.36 -14.55 45.33
C MET A 21 27.46 -13.99 46.74
N ASP A 22 26.37 -14.04 47.51
CA ASP A 22 26.47 -14.20 48.95
C ASP A 22 25.28 -14.99 49.49
N ASP A 23 25.60 -15.77 50.52
CA ASP A 23 24.88 -16.90 51.08
C ASP A 23 23.73 -16.44 52.00
N GLY A 24 22.61 -17.15 52.00
CA GLY A 24 21.42 -16.71 52.74
C GLY A 24 20.16 -17.52 52.48
N THR A 25 20.14 -18.73 53.00
CA THR A 25 18.99 -19.64 53.07
C THR A 25 17.73 -18.96 53.64
N LYS A 26 16.67 -18.83 52.82
CA LYS A 26 15.25 -19.11 53.16
C LYS A 26 14.30 -18.86 51.98
N ASN A 27 13.36 -19.78 51.80
CA ASN A 27 12.17 -19.76 50.93
C ASN A 27 12.36 -19.91 49.40
N ASN A 28 12.64 -21.14 48.96
CA ASN A 28 12.58 -21.52 47.53
C ASN A 28 11.48 -22.56 47.19
N ALA A 29 10.50 -22.79 48.07
CA ALA A 29 9.48 -23.82 47.88
C ALA A 29 8.25 -23.38 47.03
N HIS A 30 8.00 -22.07 46.87
CA HIS A 30 6.84 -21.57 46.11
C HIS A 30 7.14 -21.11 44.67
N ARG A 31 8.41 -20.84 44.32
CA ARG A 31 8.80 -20.51 42.94
C ARG A 31 8.93 -21.75 42.05
N ASN A 32 9.23 -22.92 42.63
CA ASN A 32 9.43 -24.16 41.88
C ASN A 32 8.14 -24.90 41.50
N THR A 33 6.97 -24.54 42.03
CA THR A 33 5.71 -25.25 41.70
C THR A 33 5.06 -24.72 40.42
N GLU A 34 5.13 -23.41 40.15
CA GLU A 34 4.59 -22.82 38.91
C GLU A 34 5.51 -23.04 37.70
N GLN A 35 6.83 -22.98 37.88
CA GLN A 35 7.80 -23.27 36.81
C GLN A 35 7.72 -24.75 36.39
N ASN A 36 7.70 -25.67 37.35
CA ASN A 36 7.51 -27.11 37.08
C ASN A 36 6.15 -27.42 36.44
N LEU A 37 5.10 -26.66 36.75
CA LEU A 37 3.79 -26.84 36.13
C LEU A 37 3.77 -26.27 34.69
N ALA A 38 4.39 -25.12 34.45
CA ALA A 38 4.53 -24.55 33.12
C ALA A 38 5.40 -25.42 32.19
N ASP A 39 6.37 -26.13 32.75
CA ASP A 39 7.20 -27.10 32.03
C ASP A 39 6.44 -28.42 31.79
N ARG A 40 5.62 -28.89 32.75
CA ARG A 40 4.74 -30.06 32.56
C ARG A 40 3.61 -29.80 31.55
N VAL A 41 3.01 -28.61 31.54
CA VAL A 41 2.00 -28.22 30.55
C VAL A 41 2.65 -28.08 29.16
N ARG A 42 3.85 -27.49 29.07
CA ARG A 42 4.61 -27.43 27.81
C ARG A 42 5.03 -28.82 27.32
N TYR A 43 5.34 -29.75 28.22
CA TYR A 43 5.64 -31.14 27.88
C TYR A 43 4.40 -31.86 27.33
N ILE A 44 3.24 -31.74 28.00
CA ILE A 44 1.98 -32.35 27.56
C ILE A 44 1.52 -31.80 26.21
N MET A 45 1.67 -30.48 25.98
CA MET A 45 1.36 -29.86 24.68
C MET A 45 2.32 -30.28 23.56
N ARG A 46 3.59 -30.57 23.87
CA ARG A 46 4.58 -31.04 22.88
C ARG A 46 4.49 -32.54 22.59
N SER A 47 3.98 -33.33 23.52
CA SER A 47 3.98 -34.79 23.42
C SER A 47 2.90 -35.35 22.47
N LYS A 48 2.03 -34.53 21.87
CA LYS A 48 0.91 -34.94 20.98
C LYS A 48 0.05 -36.08 21.54
N ILE A 49 -0.03 -36.20 22.87
CA ILE A 49 -0.75 -37.29 23.55
C ILE A 49 -2.26 -37.12 23.38
N PHE A 50 -2.72 -35.89 23.20
CA PHE A 50 -4.11 -35.54 22.89
C PHE A 50 -4.10 -34.69 21.62
N ASP A 51 -5.03 -34.97 20.70
CA ASP A 51 -5.22 -34.13 19.52
C ASP A 51 -6.01 -32.86 19.88
N ASP A 52 -6.02 -31.90 18.96
CA ASP A 52 -6.67 -30.60 19.19
C ASP A 52 -8.19 -30.73 19.40
N ALA A 53 -8.81 -31.81 18.91
CA ALA A 53 -10.23 -32.09 19.10
C ALA A 53 -10.54 -32.58 20.53
N GLU A 54 -9.69 -33.45 21.09
CA GLU A 54 -9.80 -33.95 22.46
C GLU A 54 -9.58 -32.82 23.49
N ILE A 55 -8.65 -31.90 23.20
CA ILE A 55 -8.41 -30.71 24.04
C ILE A 55 -9.62 -29.76 24.03
N GLU A 56 -10.26 -29.57 22.88
CA GLU A 56 -11.43 -28.70 22.77
C GLU A 56 -12.69 -29.34 23.40
N ARG A 57 -12.77 -30.68 23.39
CA ARG A 57 -13.80 -31.45 24.10
C ARG A 57 -13.69 -31.31 25.63
N LEU A 58 -12.47 -31.39 26.16
CA LEU A 58 -12.22 -31.17 27.59
C LEU A 58 -12.46 -29.71 28.02
N ARG A 59 -12.30 -28.75 27.10
CA ARG A 59 -12.63 -27.33 27.34
C ARG A 59 -14.14 -27.10 27.37
N SER A 60 -14.91 -27.79 26.53
CA SER A 60 -16.37 -27.67 26.51
C SER A 60 -17.04 -28.36 27.70
N GLU A 61 -16.50 -29.50 28.15
CA GLU A 61 -16.96 -30.20 29.37
C GLU A 61 -16.68 -29.42 30.67
N ALA A 62 -15.69 -28.51 30.65
CA ALA A 62 -15.34 -27.67 31.79
C ALA A 62 -16.23 -26.41 31.95
N ILE A 63 -17.24 -26.22 31.09
CA ILE A 63 -18.22 -25.14 31.17
C ILE A 63 -19.40 -25.60 32.02
N PRO A 64 -19.65 -25.05 33.23
CA PRO A 64 -20.93 -25.28 33.89
C PRO A 64 -22.04 -24.55 33.12
N SER A 65 -23.14 -25.24 32.85
CA SER A 65 -24.30 -24.72 32.12
C SER A 65 -24.85 -23.44 32.76
N SER A 66 -24.56 -22.29 32.17
CA SER A 66 -25.28 -21.06 32.44
C SER A 66 -26.48 -20.99 31.52
N ASN A 67 -27.65 -21.41 32.02
CA ASN A 67 -28.97 -20.88 31.63
C ASN A 67 -30.08 -21.51 32.51
N GLU A 68 -30.27 -20.94 33.69
CA GLU A 68 -31.62 -20.86 34.28
C GLU A 68 -32.14 -19.44 34.00
N SER A 69 -32.95 -19.29 32.95
CA SER A 69 -34.25 -18.62 32.99
C SER A 69 -34.79 -18.40 31.56
N ALA A 70 -36.11 -18.60 31.44
CA ALA A 70 -36.98 -18.33 30.29
C ALA A 70 -36.94 -19.33 29.11
N MET A 71 -37.80 -20.35 29.13
CA MET A 71 -39.11 -20.30 28.46
C MET A 71 -39.87 -21.61 28.68
N ALA A 72 -41.15 -21.47 29.07
CA ALA A 72 -42.13 -22.53 29.02
C ALA A 72 -42.45 -22.88 27.56
N GLY A 73 -42.61 -24.17 27.25
CA GLY A 73 -43.08 -24.63 25.95
C GLY A 73 -42.91 -26.14 25.79
N ASP A 74 -44.05 -26.83 25.78
CA ASP A 74 -44.20 -28.26 25.47
C ASP A 74 -43.38 -28.71 24.26
N ALA A 75 -42.63 -29.80 24.43
CA ALA A 75 -42.54 -30.91 23.48
C ALA A 75 -41.45 -31.89 23.96
N ALA A 76 -41.88 -33.07 24.41
CA ALA A 76 -40.99 -34.21 24.57
C ALA A 76 -40.67 -34.83 23.20
N PRO A 77 -39.40 -35.21 22.94
CA PRO A 77 -39.10 -36.32 22.07
C PRO A 77 -38.44 -37.45 22.86
N GLN A 78 -39.04 -38.63 22.71
CA GLN A 78 -38.57 -39.91 23.19
C GLN A 78 -37.16 -40.21 22.66
N ALA A 79 -36.22 -40.51 23.55
CA ALA A 79 -34.98 -41.19 23.22
C ALA A 79 -35.09 -42.65 23.68
N SER A 80 -34.97 -43.54 22.72
CA SER A 80 -35.02 -44.99 22.83
C SER A 80 -33.92 -45.54 23.74
N ASP A 81 -34.34 -46.17 24.83
CA ASP A 81 -33.53 -47.07 25.65
C ASP A 81 -33.07 -48.28 24.81
N GLN A 82 -31.76 -48.40 24.61
CA GLN A 82 -31.09 -49.67 24.40
C GLN A 82 -29.79 -49.69 25.20
N HIS A 83 -29.90 -50.03 26.48
CA HIS A 83 -28.80 -50.61 27.23
C HIS A 83 -29.04 -52.12 27.38
N PRO A 84 -28.04 -52.98 27.11
CA PRO A 84 -28.19 -54.41 27.34
C PRO A 84 -28.19 -54.70 28.85
N HIS A 85 -29.12 -55.57 29.23
CA HIS A 85 -29.23 -56.19 30.55
C HIS A 85 -27.87 -56.65 31.10
N VAL A 86 -27.50 -56.12 32.26
CA VAL A 86 -26.67 -56.83 33.24
C VAL A 86 -27.50 -56.94 34.51
N GLU A 87 -27.90 -58.17 34.82
CA GLU A 87 -28.65 -58.51 36.02
C GLU A 87 -27.86 -58.24 37.31
N SER A 88 -28.53 -57.55 38.24
CA SER A 88 -28.60 -57.80 39.68
C SER A 88 -27.29 -58.02 40.45
N ALA A 89 -26.88 -56.99 41.19
CA ALA A 89 -26.24 -57.14 42.50
C ALA A 89 -26.79 -56.10 43.50
N MET A 90 -27.74 -56.55 44.34
CA MET A 90 -28.07 -56.09 45.69
C MET A 90 -28.20 -54.56 45.93
N ASP A 91 -29.44 -54.06 45.89
CA ASP A 91 -29.85 -52.84 46.59
C ASP A 91 -29.79 -53.05 48.12
N LEU A 92 -28.68 -52.68 48.73
CA LEU A 92 -28.61 -52.36 50.15
C LEU A 92 -28.65 -50.84 50.30
N PRO A 93 -29.51 -50.26 51.18
CA PRO A 93 -29.52 -48.83 51.40
C PRO A 93 -28.16 -48.41 51.96
N VAL A 94 -27.42 -47.63 51.18
CA VAL A 94 -26.13 -47.08 51.59
C VAL A 94 -26.36 -46.24 52.85
N PRO A 95 -25.66 -46.50 53.97
CA PRO A 95 -25.81 -45.75 55.20
C PRO A 95 -25.69 -44.23 54.95
N PRO A 96 -26.56 -43.38 55.51
CA PRO A 96 -26.59 -41.95 55.22
C PRO A 96 -25.25 -41.23 55.46
N ASP A 97 -24.42 -41.75 56.37
CA ASP A 97 -23.04 -41.27 56.63
C ASP A 97 -22.08 -41.49 55.44
N ILE A 98 -22.24 -42.58 54.68
CA ILE A 98 -21.43 -42.84 53.48
C ILE A 98 -21.89 -41.96 52.32
N THR A 99 -23.20 -41.78 52.15
CA THR A 99 -23.77 -40.88 51.13
C THR A 99 -23.35 -39.45 51.38
N GLN A 100 -23.41 -38.97 52.63
CA GLN A 100 -22.95 -37.63 53.02
C GLN A 100 -21.45 -37.44 52.76
N LYS A 101 -20.60 -38.41 53.15
CA LYS A 101 -19.16 -38.38 52.85
C LYS A 101 -18.86 -38.37 51.35
N LEU A 102 -19.67 -39.08 50.55
CA LEU A 102 -19.56 -39.05 49.10
C LEU A 102 -19.92 -37.66 48.56
N THR A 103 -21.01 -37.05 49.02
CA THR A 103 -21.43 -35.70 48.62
C THR A 103 -20.37 -34.66 48.97
N GLU A 104 -19.83 -34.70 50.20
CA GLU A 104 -18.75 -33.80 50.63
C GLU A 104 -17.49 -33.97 49.77
N ARG A 105 -17.15 -35.21 49.40
CA ARG A 105 -16.00 -35.49 48.54
C ARG A 105 -16.22 -35.03 47.10
N ILE A 106 -17.43 -35.17 46.58
CA ILE A 106 -17.83 -34.65 45.27
C ILE A 106 -17.74 -33.12 45.26
N ASP A 107 -18.22 -32.45 46.31
CA ASP A 107 -18.17 -31.00 46.42
C ASP A 107 -16.74 -30.46 46.57
N ASP A 108 -15.87 -31.14 47.34
CA ASP A 108 -14.43 -30.84 47.40
C ASP A 108 -13.77 -30.96 46.01
N MET A 109 -14.11 -32.01 45.24
CA MET A 109 -13.61 -32.16 43.86
C MET A 109 -14.13 -31.08 42.93
N LYS A 110 -15.42 -30.73 42.99
CA LYS A 110 -16.01 -29.63 42.21
C LYS A 110 -15.33 -28.28 42.53
N GLN A 111 -15.09 -27.99 43.81
CA GLN A 111 -14.40 -26.78 44.24
C GLN A 111 -12.95 -26.74 43.72
N LYS A 112 -12.24 -27.88 43.76
CA LYS A 112 -10.89 -27.99 43.17
C LYS A 112 -10.91 -27.76 41.67
N ILE A 113 -11.79 -28.41 40.92
CA ILE A 113 -11.95 -28.21 39.47
C ILE A 113 -12.23 -26.73 39.17
N ALA A 114 -13.15 -26.10 39.90
CA ALA A 114 -13.44 -24.68 39.73
C ALA A 114 -12.23 -23.77 40.05
N ALA A 115 -11.44 -24.10 41.08
CA ALA A 115 -10.22 -23.37 41.43
C ALA A 115 -9.13 -23.52 40.34
N TRP A 116 -8.94 -24.73 39.81
CA TRP A 116 -8.02 -25.01 38.71
C TRP A 116 -8.47 -24.32 37.41
N GLY A 117 -9.76 -24.39 37.06
CA GLY A 117 -10.33 -23.69 35.92
C GLY A 117 -10.12 -22.17 36.00
N ARG A 118 -10.35 -21.56 37.18
CA ARG A 118 -10.06 -20.14 37.42
C ARG A 118 -8.56 -19.81 37.30
N ARG A 119 -7.66 -20.73 37.65
CA ARG A 119 -6.21 -20.52 37.52
C ARG A 119 -5.76 -20.60 36.07
N ILE A 120 -6.28 -21.58 35.31
CA ILE A 120 -6.06 -21.71 33.88
C ILE A 120 -6.57 -20.47 33.16
N ARG A 121 -7.81 -20.03 33.43
CA ARG A 121 -8.38 -18.82 32.84
C ARG A 121 -7.51 -17.59 33.07
N ARG A 122 -7.07 -17.34 34.30
CA ARG A 122 -6.16 -16.21 34.62
C ARG A 122 -4.83 -16.31 33.86
N PHE A 123 -4.28 -17.51 33.72
CA PHE A 123 -3.05 -17.72 32.97
C PHE A 123 -3.25 -17.47 31.47
N THR A 124 -4.34 -17.99 30.90
CA THR A 124 -4.69 -17.80 29.48
C THR A 124 -4.97 -16.34 29.16
N GLU A 125 -5.75 -15.64 30.00
CA GLU A 125 -6.03 -14.21 29.85
C GLU A 125 -4.75 -13.37 29.95
N ARG A 126 -3.88 -13.66 30.93
CA ARG A 126 -2.59 -12.97 31.07
C ARG A 126 -1.68 -13.22 29.87
N SER A 127 -1.59 -14.46 29.41
CA SER A 127 -0.77 -14.83 28.26
C SER A 127 -1.29 -14.18 26.99
N ARG A 128 -2.62 -14.16 26.79
CA ARG A 128 -3.26 -13.46 25.69
C ARG A 128 -2.99 -11.97 25.75
N TRP A 129 -3.16 -11.34 26.91
CA TRP A 129 -2.90 -9.91 27.10
C TRP A 129 -1.43 -9.54 26.86
N PHE A 130 -0.50 -10.36 27.35
CA PHE A 130 0.93 -10.21 27.09
C PHE A 130 1.24 -10.30 25.60
N ASN A 131 0.73 -11.34 24.91
CA ASN A 131 0.96 -11.53 23.48
C ASN A 131 0.33 -10.41 22.65
N GLN A 132 -0.88 -9.95 23.01
CA GLN A 132 -1.55 -8.82 22.35
C GLN A 132 -0.78 -7.52 22.55
N ASN A 133 -0.33 -7.21 23.77
CA ASN A 133 0.47 -5.99 23.99
C ASN A 133 1.82 -6.04 23.26
N HIS A 134 2.46 -7.20 23.25
CA HIS A 134 3.72 -7.38 22.54
C HIS A 134 3.52 -7.24 21.02
N LEU A 135 2.46 -7.85 20.48
CA LEU A 135 2.09 -7.70 19.07
C LEU A 135 1.65 -6.27 18.73
N TYR A 136 1.11 -5.50 19.69
CA TYR A 136 0.71 -4.11 19.46
C TYR A 136 1.94 -3.22 19.31
N GLN A 137 2.97 -3.48 20.12
CA GLN A 137 4.22 -2.75 20.03
C GLN A 137 5.00 -3.07 18.74
N SER A 138 4.95 -4.32 18.28
CA SER A 138 5.70 -4.75 17.09
C SER A 138 4.92 -4.60 15.77
N GLU A 139 3.63 -4.93 15.74
CA GLU A 139 2.82 -5.02 14.52
C GLU A 139 1.33 -4.64 14.75
N GLN A 140 1.06 -3.35 14.99
CA GLN A 140 -0.29 -2.81 15.23
C GLN A 140 -1.34 -3.29 14.21
N LYS A 141 -1.00 -3.27 12.91
CA LYS A 141 -1.89 -3.71 11.82
C LYS A 141 -2.36 -5.17 12.00
N ARG A 142 -1.52 -6.06 12.51
CA ARG A 142 -1.87 -7.49 12.70
C ARG A 142 -2.91 -7.68 13.79
N ILE A 143 -2.90 -6.86 14.83
CA ILE A 143 -3.94 -6.91 15.87
C ILE A 143 -5.30 -6.56 15.29
N TYR A 144 -5.41 -5.42 14.61
CA TYR A 144 -6.69 -5.01 14.03
C TYR A 144 -7.21 -6.04 13.02
N LYS A 145 -6.32 -6.62 12.21
CA LYS A 145 -6.68 -7.76 11.33
C LYS A 145 -7.13 -9.00 12.11
N SER A 146 -6.47 -9.35 13.21
CA SER A 146 -6.83 -10.52 14.04
C SER A 146 -8.18 -10.36 14.75
N LEU A 147 -8.60 -9.11 15.01
CA LEU A 147 -9.92 -8.79 15.53
C LEU A 147 -11.01 -8.95 14.46
N GLU A 148 -10.67 -8.65 13.20
CA GLU A 148 -11.58 -8.80 12.05
C GLU A 148 -11.66 -10.26 11.55
N ARG A 149 -10.58 -11.03 11.66
CA ARG A 149 -10.48 -12.43 11.21
C ARG A 149 -9.68 -13.27 12.21
N PRO A 150 -10.34 -14.05 13.09
CA PRO A 150 -9.67 -14.82 14.15
C PRO A 150 -8.82 -16.01 13.68
N GLU A 151 -8.97 -16.47 12.43
CA GLU A 151 -8.55 -17.82 12.01
C GLU A 151 -7.13 -17.96 11.44
N VAL A 152 -6.23 -17.00 11.63
CA VAL A 152 -4.86 -17.13 11.09
C VAL A 152 -3.83 -16.91 12.18
N TYR A 153 -3.41 -18.01 12.83
CA TYR A 153 -2.19 -18.00 13.63
C TYR A 153 -1.44 -19.34 13.54
N ARG A 154 -0.26 -19.29 12.92
CA ARG A 154 0.86 -20.19 13.22
C ARG A 154 2.03 -19.32 13.66
N ALA A 155 2.54 -19.59 14.85
CA ALA A 155 3.82 -19.05 15.29
C ALA A 155 4.90 -19.92 14.67
N ASP A 156 5.40 -19.53 13.50
CA ASP A 156 6.59 -20.18 12.96
C ASP A 156 7.80 -19.69 13.78
N LEU A 157 8.67 -20.64 14.15
CA LEU A 157 9.93 -20.36 14.84
C LEU A 157 10.82 -19.55 13.90
N GLY A 158 11.03 -18.27 14.24
CA GLY A 158 11.99 -17.40 13.58
C GLY A 158 13.44 -17.78 13.91
N PRO A 159 14.41 -17.16 13.23
CA PRO A 159 15.83 -17.42 13.43
C PRO A 159 16.27 -16.86 14.79
N ASP A 160 17.40 -17.35 15.30
CA ASP A 160 17.97 -16.80 16.52
C ASP A 160 18.33 -15.31 16.33
N GLN A 161 17.93 -14.49 17.30
CA GLN A 161 18.08 -13.04 17.23
C GLN A 161 19.55 -12.61 17.26
N ALA A 162 20.39 -13.30 18.06
CA ALA A 162 21.79 -12.95 18.20
C ALA A 162 22.57 -13.31 16.93
N ASP A 163 22.33 -14.49 16.37
CA ASP A 163 22.94 -14.96 15.12
C ASP A 163 22.56 -14.04 13.95
N THR A 164 21.29 -13.63 13.89
CA THR A 164 20.80 -12.71 12.87
C THR A 164 21.48 -11.34 12.95
N ILE A 165 21.63 -10.78 14.16
CA ILE A 165 22.31 -9.49 14.35
C ILE A 165 23.79 -9.59 13.99
N ALA A 166 24.47 -10.65 14.41
CA ALA A 166 25.89 -10.85 14.11
C ALA A 166 26.16 -10.90 12.61
N PHE A 167 25.34 -11.66 11.87
CA PHE A 167 25.45 -11.79 10.42
C PHE A 167 25.30 -10.44 9.69
N TRP A 168 24.19 -9.72 9.91
CA TRP A 168 23.94 -8.45 9.21
C TRP A 168 24.89 -7.34 9.61
N ARG A 169 25.34 -7.31 10.88
CA ARG A 169 26.32 -6.32 11.35
C ARG A 169 27.65 -6.44 10.60
N GLY A 170 28.14 -7.65 10.38
CA GLY A 170 29.38 -7.88 9.63
C GLY A 170 29.34 -7.39 8.18
N LEU A 171 28.15 -7.36 7.56
CA LEU A 171 27.97 -6.89 6.19
C LEU A 171 27.76 -5.37 6.09
N TRP A 172 27.10 -4.75 7.07
CA TRP A 172 26.54 -3.39 6.94
C TRP A 172 27.16 -2.34 7.85
N SER A 173 27.82 -2.76 8.93
CA SER A 173 28.38 -1.81 9.92
C SER A 173 29.85 -1.50 9.69
N GLU A 174 30.49 -2.13 8.70
CA GLU A 174 31.84 -1.76 8.27
C GLU A 174 31.76 -0.53 7.34
N PRO A 175 32.37 0.61 7.73
CA PRO A 175 32.36 1.80 6.90
C PRO A 175 33.20 1.55 5.63
N VAL A 176 32.54 1.62 4.48
CA VAL A 176 33.20 1.57 3.18
C VAL A 176 33.41 3.00 2.69
N ASN A 177 34.66 3.35 2.38
CA ASN A 177 34.97 4.63 1.76
C ASN A 177 34.59 4.58 0.27
N HIS A 178 33.63 5.40 -0.13
CA HIS A 178 33.27 5.58 -1.53
C HIS A 178 34.10 6.73 -2.11
N SER A 179 34.70 6.52 -3.28
CA SER A 179 35.25 7.63 -4.07
C SER A 179 34.09 8.34 -4.79
N GLU A 180 33.79 9.56 -4.37
CA GLU A 180 32.86 10.42 -5.10
C GLU A 180 33.47 10.75 -6.47
N GLY A 181 32.75 10.44 -7.55
CA GLY A 181 33.20 10.69 -8.91
C GLY A 181 33.01 12.14 -9.35
N SER A 182 33.72 12.57 -10.40
CA SER A 182 33.64 13.92 -10.96
C SER A 182 32.26 14.33 -11.50
N TRP A 183 31.31 13.40 -11.58
CA TRP A 183 29.95 13.66 -12.05
C TRP A 183 29.19 14.66 -11.15
N ILE A 184 29.49 14.74 -9.85
CA ILE A 184 28.88 15.72 -8.94
C ILE A 184 29.22 17.15 -9.36
N GLU A 185 30.47 17.40 -9.74
CA GLU A 185 30.94 18.71 -10.23
C GLU A 185 30.28 19.07 -11.57
N VAL A 186 30.10 18.07 -12.44
CA VAL A 186 29.39 18.23 -13.71
C VAL A 186 27.91 18.58 -13.49
N VAL A 187 27.21 17.89 -12.59
CA VAL A 187 25.80 18.19 -12.27
C VAL A 187 25.67 19.55 -11.58
N THR A 188 26.59 19.89 -10.68
CA THR A 188 26.60 21.18 -9.97
C THR A 188 26.81 22.34 -10.95
N SER A 189 27.75 22.20 -11.89
CA SER A 189 28.00 23.22 -12.92
C SER A 189 26.84 23.36 -13.92
N GLN A 190 26.21 22.26 -14.32
CA GLN A 190 24.99 22.29 -15.13
C GLN A 190 23.81 22.96 -14.39
N GLY A 191 23.72 22.75 -13.07
CA GLY A 191 22.71 23.34 -12.20
C GLY A 191 22.93 24.83 -11.86
N ALA A 192 24.11 25.39 -12.14
CA ALA A 192 24.46 26.76 -11.74
C ALA A 192 23.58 27.84 -12.39
N ASN A 193 23.00 27.55 -13.56
CA ASN A 193 22.12 28.46 -14.30
C ASN A 193 20.62 28.20 -14.04
N VAL A 194 20.28 27.28 -13.12
CA VAL A 194 18.89 27.00 -12.78
C VAL A 194 18.35 28.11 -11.88
N THR A 195 17.23 28.70 -12.28
CA THR A 195 16.53 29.72 -11.49
C THR A 195 16.20 29.18 -10.10
N ALA A 196 16.51 29.97 -9.06
CA ALA A 196 16.18 29.60 -7.70
C ALA A 196 14.66 29.39 -7.56
N MET A 197 14.27 28.28 -6.94
CA MET A 197 12.87 27.99 -6.65
C MET A 197 12.26 29.10 -5.79
N ASP A 198 11.02 29.49 -6.12
CA ASP A 198 10.28 30.47 -5.33
C ASP A 198 10.17 30.06 -3.85
N PRO A 199 10.10 31.02 -2.91
CA PRO A 199 9.96 30.72 -1.49
C PRO A 199 8.73 29.85 -1.24
N ILE A 200 8.93 28.69 -0.62
CA ILE A 200 7.86 27.77 -0.27
C ILE A 200 7.52 27.92 1.20
N THR A 201 6.24 28.19 1.45
CA THR A 201 5.66 28.10 2.79
C THR A 201 4.90 26.79 2.91
N ILE A 202 5.09 26.06 4.02
CA ILE A 202 4.37 24.86 4.40
C ILE A 202 3.40 25.22 5.51
N THR A 203 2.12 24.94 5.30
CA THR A 203 1.07 25.21 6.29
C THR A 203 0.49 23.91 6.87
N PRO A 204 -0.19 23.97 8.04
CA PRO A 204 -0.81 22.78 8.63
C PRO A 204 -1.84 22.09 7.72
N GLU A 205 -2.50 22.84 6.84
CA GLU A 205 -3.45 22.32 5.85
C GLU A 205 -2.76 21.36 4.86
N ASP A 206 -1.49 21.60 4.53
CA ASP A 206 -0.72 20.74 3.61
C ASP A 206 -0.43 19.39 4.20
N VAL A 207 -0.02 19.42 5.47
CA VAL A 207 0.24 18.20 6.22
C VAL A 207 -1.07 17.44 6.38
N THR A 208 -2.18 18.14 6.62
CA THR A 208 -3.51 17.51 6.70
C THR A 208 -3.87 16.82 5.39
N GLU A 209 -3.74 17.50 4.25
CA GLU A 209 -4.03 16.91 2.93
C GLU A 209 -3.13 15.70 2.63
N ALA A 210 -1.83 15.82 2.92
CA ALA A 210 -0.87 14.74 2.72
C ALA A 210 -1.18 13.52 3.60
N VAL A 211 -1.53 13.74 4.86
CA VAL A 211 -1.89 12.69 5.83
C VAL A 211 -3.17 11.97 5.42
N LEU A 212 -4.20 12.71 4.99
CA LEU A 212 -5.48 12.12 4.57
C LEU A 212 -5.32 11.18 3.36
N ARG A 213 -4.44 11.55 2.41
CA ARG A 213 -4.11 10.72 1.23
C ARG A 213 -3.23 9.51 1.53
N ALA A 214 -2.55 9.48 2.67
CA ALA A 214 -1.64 8.39 2.99
C ALA A 214 -2.41 7.09 3.38
N PRO A 215 -1.99 5.91 2.90
CA PRO A 215 -2.57 4.65 3.33
C PRO A 215 -2.38 4.44 4.84
N ASN A 216 -3.45 4.02 5.54
CA ASN A 216 -3.52 3.95 7.01
C ASN A 216 -2.31 3.27 7.66
N TRP A 217 -1.87 2.13 7.11
CA TRP A 217 -0.84 1.29 7.71
C TRP A 217 0.50 1.33 6.96
N LYS A 218 0.84 2.46 6.34
CA LYS A 218 2.21 2.69 5.85
C LYS A 218 3.21 2.66 7.00
N SER A 219 4.45 2.28 6.71
CA SER A 219 5.52 2.13 7.70
C SER A 219 5.67 3.41 8.52
N PRO A 220 5.57 3.34 9.86
CA PRO A 220 5.66 4.49 10.72
C PRO A 220 7.11 4.92 10.87
N TRP A 221 7.34 6.06 11.52
CA TRP A 221 8.67 6.47 11.95
C TRP A 221 9.08 5.72 13.24
N LEU A 222 10.31 5.96 13.75
CA LEU A 222 10.78 5.65 15.12
C LEU A 222 9.81 6.02 16.26
N ASP A 223 8.83 6.89 16.04
CA ASP A 223 7.80 7.23 17.04
C ASP A 223 6.59 6.27 17.01
N GLY A 224 6.54 5.34 16.05
CA GLY A 224 5.46 4.37 15.90
C GLY A 224 4.15 4.94 15.36
N LEU A 225 4.12 6.21 14.91
CA LEU A 225 2.91 6.85 14.41
C LEU A 225 2.67 6.52 12.94
N HIS A 226 1.70 5.64 12.71
CA HIS A 226 1.16 5.36 11.38
C HIS A 226 0.25 6.50 10.89
N PRO A 227 0.06 6.66 9.56
CA PRO A 227 -0.94 7.57 9.01
C PRO A 227 -2.34 7.40 9.60
N TYR A 228 -2.72 6.18 9.97
CA TYR A 228 -3.97 5.91 10.68
C TYR A 228 -4.15 6.82 11.90
N TRP A 229 -3.12 6.94 12.74
CA TRP A 229 -3.14 7.78 13.94
C TRP A 229 -3.03 9.26 13.60
N LEU A 230 -2.17 9.62 12.63
CA LEU A 230 -2.00 11.00 12.20
C LEU A 230 -3.32 11.61 11.70
N LYS A 231 -4.15 10.83 11.01
CA LYS A 231 -5.49 11.26 10.57
C LYS A 231 -6.40 11.69 11.73
N GLY A 232 -6.23 11.06 12.90
CA GLY A 232 -6.95 11.43 14.12
C GLY A 232 -6.24 12.52 14.94
N PHE A 233 -4.91 12.57 14.88
CA PHE A 233 -4.08 13.49 15.68
C PHE A 233 -3.78 14.77 14.93
N VAL A 234 -4.83 15.56 14.67
CA VAL A 234 -4.74 16.82 13.91
C VAL A 234 -3.74 17.81 14.52
N VAL A 235 -3.54 17.77 15.85
CA VAL A 235 -2.52 18.58 16.54
C VAL A 235 -1.12 18.34 15.99
N CYS A 236 -0.79 17.10 15.60
CA CYS A 236 0.51 16.77 15.01
C CYS A 236 0.75 17.49 13.68
N HIS A 237 -0.29 17.84 12.93
CA HIS A 237 -0.14 18.49 11.62
C HIS A 237 0.52 19.86 11.74
N THR A 238 0.17 20.62 12.77
CA THR A 238 0.78 21.94 13.04
C THR A 238 2.26 21.83 13.38
N VAL A 239 2.63 20.85 14.20
CA VAL A 239 4.01 20.60 14.60
C VAL A 239 4.86 20.13 13.41
N LEU A 240 4.32 19.20 12.63
CA LEU A 240 4.97 18.69 11.42
C LEU A 240 5.16 19.81 10.38
N ALA A 241 4.17 20.66 10.15
CA ALA A 241 4.28 21.78 9.22
C ALA A 241 5.40 22.74 9.62
N ARG A 242 5.48 23.09 10.91
CA ARG A 242 6.57 23.91 11.45
C ARG A 242 7.94 23.25 11.23
N GLN A 243 8.07 21.96 11.56
CA GLN A 243 9.35 21.24 11.40
C GLN A 243 9.75 21.12 9.91
N PHE A 244 8.78 20.91 9.02
CA PHE A 244 9.03 20.87 7.59
C PHE A 244 9.47 22.24 7.04
N GLN A 245 8.87 23.32 7.53
CA GLN A 245 9.29 24.68 7.18
C GLN A 245 10.70 24.98 7.70
N GLU A 246 10.98 24.65 8.97
CA GLU A 246 12.31 24.82 9.57
C GLU A 246 13.39 24.08 8.77
N ALA A 247 13.09 22.86 8.32
CA ALA A 247 14.02 22.08 7.48
C ALA A 247 14.26 22.72 6.10
N LEU A 248 13.22 23.33 5.49
CA LEU A 248 13.37 24.07 4.24
C LEU A 248 14.21 25.34 4.43
N ASP A 249 13.92 26.11 5.47
CA ASP A 249 14.59 27.38 5.76
C ASP A 249 16.08 27.16 6.07
N GLN A 250 16.39 26.11 6.84
CA GLN A 250 17.75 25.73 7.20
C GLN A 250 18.50 24.99 6.08
N LYS A 251 17.79 24.59 5.00
CA LYS A 251 18.31 23.74 3.92
C LYS A 251 18.98 22.46 4.44
N SER A 252 18.46 21.94 5.55
CA SER A 252 19.02 20.80 6.25
C SER A 252 17.90 19.97 6.84
N LEU A 253 17.99 18.65 6.65
CA LEU A 253 17.06 17.71 7.26
C LEU A 253 17.64 17.25 8.60
N PRO A 254 16.82 17.22 9.68
CA PRO A 254 17.26 16.60 10.92
C PRO A 254 17.69 15.15 10.66
N SER A 255 18.78 14.70 11.29
CA SER A 255 19.31 13.34 11.11
C SER A 255 18.27 12.23 11.33
N LEU A 256 17.28 12.53 12.16
CA LEU A 256 16.13 11.67 12.39
C LEU A 256 15.36 11.42 11.06
N PHE A 257 15.14 12.44 10.21
CA PHE A 257 14.46 12.32 8.88
C PHE A 257 15.18 11.43 7.90
N THR A 258 16.49 11.34 8.03
CA THR A 258 17.34 10.51 7.20
C THR A 258 17.59 9.13 7.83
N THR A 259 17.06 8.86 9.02
CA THR A 259 17.18 7.57 9.70
C THR A 259 15.95 6.71 9.40
N GLY A 260 16.18 5.48 8.95
CA GLY A 260 15.13 4.51 8.64
C GLY A 260 15.16 3.29 9.57
N ILE A 261 14.01 2.63 9.71
CA ILE A 261 13.92 1.32 10.35
C ILE A 261 14.06 0.25 9.27
N THR A 262 15.00 -0.66 9.46
CA THR A 262 15.22 -1.80 8.56
C THR A 262 14.47 -3.01 9.09
N HIS A 263 13.58 -3.56 8.28
CA HIS A 263 12.87 -4.81 8.58
C HIS A 263 13.50 -5.94 7.79
N LEU A 264 13.63 -7.11 8.43
CA LEU A 264 14.08 -8.33 7.78
C LEU A 264 12.88 -9.08 7.22
N VAL A 265 12.84 -9.27 5.91
CA VAL A 265 11.75 -9.95 5.19
C VAL A 265 12.25 -11.25 4.58
N LEU A 266 11.62 -12.37 4.94
CA LEU A 266 12.03 -13.69 4.48
C LEU A 266 11.87 -13.84 2.95
N LYS A 267 12.88 -14.41 2.28
CA LYS A 267 12.91 -14.65 0.83
C LYS A 267 12.30 -15.98 0.41
N ASP A 268 12.30 -16.97 1.30
CA ASP A 268 12.11 -18.38 0.99
C ASP A 268 11.31 -19.08 2.11
N GLN A 269 11.13 -20.40 2.06
CA GLN A 269 10.40 -21.15 3.09
C GLN A 269 11.23 -21.46 4.34
N ASP A 270 12.56 -21.35 4.27
CA ASP A 270 13.45 -21.59 5.41
C ASP A 270 13.46 -20.39 6.36
N THR A 271 12.78 -20.53 7.49
CA THR A 271 12.63 -19.47 8.51
C THR A 271 13.84 -19.32 9.42
N THR A 272 14.80 -20.26 9.39
CA THR A 272 15.84 -20.39 10.41
C THR A 272 17.18 -19.77 10.04
N ASP A 273 17.47 -19.65 8.75
CA ASP A 273 18.74 -19.08 8.24
C ASP A 273 18.66 -17.55 8.09
N PRO A 274 19.49 -16.76 8.81
CA PRO A 274 19.55 -15.31 8.68
C PRO A 274 19.84 -14.78 7.27
N ILE A 275 20.56 -15.54 6.44
CA ILE A 275 20.92 -15.18 5.05
C ILE A 275 19.68 -15.10 4.16
N LYS A 276 18.64 -15.86 4.49
CA LYS A 276 17.39 -15.93 3.74
C LYS A 276 16.49 -14.72 3.98
N TYR A 277 16.89 -13.77 4.82
CA TYR A 277 16.16 -12.53 5.02
C TYR A 277 16.70 -11.40 4.13
N ARG A 278 15.82 -10.52 3.62
CA ARG A 278 16.16 -9.26 2.98
C ARG A 278 16.01 -8.14 3.99
N PRO A 279 17.05 -7.33 4.23
CA PRO A 279 16.88 -6.08 4.91
C PRO A 279 16.20 -5.09 3.96
N ILE A 280 15.03 -4.61 4.39
CA ILE A 280 14.24 -3.62 3.69
C ILE A 280 14.08 -2.43 4.62
N THR A 281 14.77 -1.34 4.31
CA THR A 281 14.59 -0.05 4.97
C THR A 281 13.45 0.67 4.27
N PHE A 282 12.31 0.80 4.95
CA PHE A 282 11.18 1.52 4.37
C PHE A 282 11.43 3.03 4.44
N GLN A 283 11.10 3.71 3.35
CA GLN A 283 11.09 5.16 3.33
C GLN A 283 10.07 5.67 4.36
N ASN A 284 10.58 6.55 5.18
CA ASN A 284 9.92 7.21 6.27
C ASN A 284 8.61 7.92 5.85
N VAL A 285 7.54 7.76 6.65
CA VAL A 285 6.24 8.38 6.40
C VAL A 285 6.31 9.91 6.39
N TYR A 286 7.00 10.56 7.32
CA TYR A 286 7.06 12.03 7.33
C TYR A 286 7.88 12.56 6.17
N TYR A 287 8.95 11.87 5.76
CA TYR A 287 9.64 12.20 4.51
C TYR A 287 8.69 12.13 3.32
N ARG A 288 7.84 11.09 3.25
CA ARG A 288 6.82 11.00 2.18
C ARG A 288 5.76 12.10 2.28
N LEU A 289 5.35 12.51 3.48
CA LEU A 289 4.43 13.64 3.66
C LEU A 289 5.08 14.97 3.25
N TRP A 290 6.38 15.12 3.51
CA TRP A 290 7.17 16.29 3.15
C TRP A 290 7.43 16.39 1.64
N VAL A 291 7.86 15.28 1.00
CA VAL A 291 8.18 15.22 -0.43
C VAL A 291 6.94 15.14 -1.31
N LYS A 292 5.79 14.67 -0.80
CA LYS A 292 4.50 14.91 -1.45
C LYS A 292 4.15 16.39 -1.32
N LYS A 293 4.88 17.24 -2.04
CA LYS A 293 4.59 18.65 -2.16
C LYS A 293 3.16 18.83 -2.64
N ARG A 294 2.49 19.76 -1.97
CA ARG A 294 1.59 20.78 -2.53
C ARG A 294 1.68 20.90 -4.06
N LYS A 295 0.54 21.02 -4.72
CA LYS A 295 -0.08 22.30 -5.13
C LYS A 295 0.82 23.48 -5.57
N VAL A 296 2.11 23.27 -5.87
CA VAL A 296 2.95 24.28 -6.57
C VAL A 296 2.53 24.33 -8.04
N PHE A 297 1.93 23.25 -8.53
CA PHE A 297 1.09 23.33 -9.71
C PHE A 297 -0.33 23.59 -9.24
N SER A 298 -0.82 24.78 -9.54
CA SER A 298 -2.25 25.05 -9.59
C SER A 298 -2.97 23.84 -10.23
N ASP A 299 -4.07 23.37 -9.61
CA ASP A 299 -4.96 22.38 -10.23
C ASP A 299 -5.54 22.88 -11.57
N GLU A 300 -5.36 24.17 -11.85
CA GLU A 300 -5.82 24.88 -13.02
C GLU A 300 -4.63 25.26 -13.91
N VAL A 301 -4.83 25.29 -15.22
CA VAL A 301 -3.84 25.84 -16.15
C VAL A 301 -3.66 27.32 -15.86
N THR A 302 -2.43 27.72 -15.56
CA THR A 302 -2.15 29.10 -15.15
C THR A 302 -2.03 30.01 -16.37
N LYS A 303 -2.24 31.32 -16.18
CA LYS A 303 -1.96 32.32 -17.24
C LYS A 303 -0.49 32.26 -17.69
N SER A 304 0.42 31.96 -16.78
CA SER A 304 1.84 31.72 -17.08
C SER A 304 2.03 30.52 -18.02
N ASP A 305 1.36 29.39 -17.78
CA ASP A 305 1.44 28.23 -18.68
C ASP A 305 1.06 28.62 -20.11
N ILE A 306 -0.05 29.34 -20.26
CA ILE A 306 -0.54 29.81 -21.56
C ILE A 306 0.50 30.71 -22.24
N MET A 307 1.06 31.68 -21.50
CA MET A 307 2.09 32.58 -22.04
C MET A 307 3.33 31.83 -22.49
N ILE A 308 3.84 30.89 -21.68
CA ILE A 308 5.03 30.10 -22.01
C ILE A 308 4.77 29.26 -23.27
N ILE A 309 3.59 28.62 -23.38
CA ILE A 309 3.22 27.86 -24.58
C ILE A 309 3.13 28.77 -25.80
N MET A 310 2.43 29.90 -25.71
CA MET A 310 2.27 30.82 -26.84
C MET A 310 3.60 31.37 -27.33
N GLU A 311 4.58 31.57 -26.45
CA GLU A 311 5.93 31.99 -26.82
C GLU A 311 6.73 30.88 -27.53
N HIS A 312 6.59 29.63 -27.10
CA HIS A 312 7.47 28.54 -27.49
C HIS A 312 6.91 27.63 -28.59
N ALA A 313 5.60 27.36 -28.59
CA ALA A 313 4.96 26.47 -29.55
C ALA A 313 5.18 26.90 -31.03
N PRO A 314 5.11 28.20 -31.40
CA PRO A 314 5.35 28.62 -32.79
C PRO A 314 6.77 28.35 -33.30
N LYS A 315 7.74 28.12 -32.40
CA LYS A 315 9.14 27.82 -32.76
C LYS A 315 9.33 26.36 -33.17
N MET A 316 8.31 25.50 -32.99
CA MET A 316 8.36 24.08 -33.32
C MET A 316 8.06 23.88 -34.82
N LYS A 317 8.88 23.10 -35.51
CA LYS A 317 8.81 22.86 -36.97
C LYS A 317 8.03 21.60 -37.30
N ASN A 318 8.20 20.54 -36.51
CA ASN A 318 7.53 19.27 -36.67
C ASN A 318 6.13 19.37 -36.08
N ARG A 319 5.12 19.02 -36.88
CA ARG A 319 3.74 18.92 -36.40
C ARG A 319 3.51 17.56 -35.77
N LEU A 320 3.44 17.54 -34.44
CA LEU A 320 2.99 16.38 -33.68
C LEU A 320 1.51 16.11 -33.95
N LYS A 321 1.16 14.93 -34.48
CA LYS A 321 -0.24 14.57 -34.79
C LYS A 321 -0.90 13.87 -33.62
N HIS A 322 -0.18 12.95 -32.97
CA HIS A 322 -0.74 12.16 -31.89
C HIS A 322 0.21 12.04 -30.70
N LEU A 323 -0.21 12.63 -29.58
CA LEU A 323 0.44 12.52 -28.28
C LEU A 323 -0.28 11.47 -27.44
N VAL A 324 0.48 10.55 -26.85
CA VAL A 324 -0.01 9.61 -25.86
C VAL A 324 0.65 9.90 -24.52
N PHE A 325 -0.12 9.91 -23.43
CA PHE A 325 0.40 10.03 -22.07
C PHE A 325 0.15 8.73 -21.31
N LEU A 326 1.20 8.16 -20.71
CA LEU A 326 1.11 6.99 -19.85
C LEU A 326 0.54 7.39 -18.48
N ALA A 327 -0.78 7.21 -18.32
CA ALA A 327 -1.51 7.62 -17.13
C ALA A 327 -1.46 6.53 -16.05
N ASP A 328 -0.58 6.74 -15.09
CA ASP A 328 -0.57 6.01 -13.82
C ASP A 328 -1.41 6.75 -12.77
N THR A 329 -2.63 6.29 -12.44
CA THR A 329 -3.49 7.02 -11.49
C THR A 329 -3.08 6.88 -10.02
N ASP A 330 -2.13 5.98 -9.69
CA ASP A 330 -1.52 5.94 -8.37
C ASP A 330 -0.60 7.15 -8.12
N HIS A 331 -0.15 7.79 -9.20
CA HIS A 331 0.79 8.90 -9.18
C HIS A 331 0.26 10.20 -9.80
N HIS A 332 -0.56 10.13 -10.84
CA HIS A 332 -1.10 11.27 -11.56
C HIS A 332 -2.53 11.58 -11.10
N SER A 333 -2.77 12.85 -10.77
CA SER A 333 -4.11 13.34 -10.50
C SER A 333 -4.89 13.61 -11.79
N ILE A 334 -6.23 13.66 -11.69
CA ILE A 334 -7.09 14.08 -12.79
C ILE A 334 -6.73 15.49 -13.28
N SER A 335 -6.31 16.39 -12.37
CA SER A 335 -5.86 17.74 -12.74
C SER A 335 -4.61 17.70 -13.63
N ASP A 336 -3.66 16.80 -13.37
CA ASP A 336 -2.45 16.65 -14.19
C ASP A 336 -2.80 16.26 -15.62
N LEU A 337 -3.70 15.28 -15.78
CA LEU A 337 -4.18 14.82 -17.08
C LEU A 337 -4.94 15.93 -17.81
N ALA A 338 -5.79 16.68 -17.11
CA ALA A 338 -6.51 17.83 -17.68
C ALA A 338 -5.54 18.91 -18.19
N ARG A 339 -4.45 19.19 -17.46
CA ARG A 339 -3.40 20.12 -17.89
C ARG A 339 -2.74 19.66 -19.19
N VAL A 340 -2.39 18.38 -19.32
CA VAL A 340 -1.80 17.83 -20.57
C VAL A 340 -2.74 18.02 -21.76
N VAL A 341 -4.05 17.81 -21.60
CA VAL A 341 -5.04 18.06 -22.67
C VAL A 341 -5.07 19.53 -23.07
N ILE A 342 -5.15 20.44 -22.09
CA ILE A 342 -5.27 21.87 -22.36
C ILE A 342 -3.99 22.42 -22.97
N TRP A 343 -2.82 22.00 -22.48
CA TRP A 343 -1.55 22.38 -23.09
C TRP A 343 -1.47 21.89 -24.54
N SER A 344 -1.95 20.68 -24.80
CA SER A 344 -2.03 20.11 -26.16
C SER A 344 -3.01 20.85 -27.07
N LEU A 345 -4.10 21.41 -26.52
CA LEU A 345 -5.03 22.28 -27.24
C LEU A 345 -4.35 23.58 -27.67
N ILE A 346 -3.58 24.20 -26.77
CA ILE A 346 -2.89 25.46 -27.05
C ILE A 346 -1.73 25.24 -28.04
N THR A 347 -0.98 24.15 -27.91
CA THR A 347 0.11 23.79 -28.84
C THR A 347 -0.40 23.33 -30.22
N GLY A 348 -1.66 22.92 -30.31
CA GLY A 348 -2.29 22.51 -31.57
C GLY A 348 -2.06 21.04 -31.93
N VAL A 349 -1.87 20.17 -30.93
CA VAL A 349 -1.80 18.72 -31.13
C VAL A 349 -3.22 18.18 -31.33
N PRO A 350 -3.56 17.57 -32.48
CA PRO A 350 -4.94 17.21 -32.79
C PRO A 350 -5.46 15.98 -32.04
N TYR A 351 -4.59 15.02 -31.69
CA TYR A 351 -4.99 13.82 -30.96
C TYR A 351 -4.18 13.68 -29.66
N VAL A 352 -4.91 13.53 -28.55
CA VAL A 352 -4.33 13.28 -27.23
C VAL A 352 -4.95 12.03 -26.66
N SER A 353 -4.15 11.02 -26.37
CA SER A 353 -4.65 9.77 -25.80
C SER A 353 -4.00 9.47 -24.47
N PHE A 354 -4.78 8.96 -23.52
CA PHE A 354 -4.27 8.46 -22.25
C PHE A 354 -4.21 6.94 -22.30
N TYR A 355 -3.05 6.37 -21.94
CA TYR A 355 -2.95 4.94 -21.66
C TYR A 355 -3.11 4.71 -20.16
N ASP A 356 -4.24 4.14 -19.77
CA ASP A 356 -4.58 3.85 -18.39
C ASP A 356 -3.87 2.58 -17.91
N ILE A 357 -2.80 2.77 -17.15
CA ILE A 357 -1.98 1.68 -16.59
C ILE A 357 -2.75 0.94 -15.48
N THR A 358 -3.50 1.70 -14.68
CA THR A 358 -4.19 1.22 -13.48
C THR A 358 -5.58 0.64 -13.77
N GLY A 359 -6.22 1.04 -14.87
CA GLY A 359 -7.61 0.75 -15.20
C GLY A 359 -8.63 1.72 -14.58
N GLU A 360 -8.20 2.56 -13.63
CA GLU A 360 -9.06 3.48 -12.89
C GLU A 360 -9.43 4.75 -13.67
N LEU A 361 -8.58 5.21 -14.59
CA LEU A 361 -8.88 6.42 -15.36
C LEU A 361 -10.11 6.19 -16.24
N LYS A 362 -10.24 4.99 -16.82
CA LYS A 362 -11.39 4.65 -17.66
C LYS A 362 -12.71 4.68 -16.86
N HIS A 363 -12.68 4.24 -15.60
CA HIS A 363 -13.83 4.33 -14.69
C HIS A 363 -14.13 5.77 -14.24
N ASN A 364 -13.11 6.62 -14.21
CA ASN A 364 -13.20 8.02 -13.78
C ASN A 364 -13.21 9.01 -14.96
N GLU A 365 -13.59 8.57 -16.16
CA GLU A 365 -13.58 9.38 -17.40
C GLU A 365 -14.42 10.67 -17.25
N GLU A 366 -15.56 10.60 -16.56
CA GLU A 366 -16.41 11.76 -16.28
C GLU A 366 -15.71 12.81 -15.41
N LYS A 367 -14.90 12.39 -14.42
CA LYS A 367 -14.15 13.33 -13.58
C LYS A 367 -13.11 14.07 -14.42
N LEU A 368 -12.45 13.39 -15.36
CA LEU A 368 -11.53 14.01 -16.30
C LEU A 368 -12.24 15.01 -17.21
N PHE A 369 -13.42 14.66 -17.74
CA PHE A 369 -14.25 15.58 -18.52
C PHE A 369 -14.54 16.87 -17.75
N TRP A 370 -15.04 16.78 -16.52
CA TRP A 370 -15.37 17.96 -15.72
C TRP A 370 -14.15 18.79 -15.33
N ALA A 371 -13.01 18.15 -15.05
CA ALA A 371 -11.76 18.86 -14.76
C ALA A 371 -11.26 19.65 -15.98
N ILE A 372 -11.35 19.06 -17.17
CA ILE A 372 -11.00 19.74 -18.43
C ILE A 372 -11.94 20.92 -18.68
N GLU A 373 -13.25 20.73 -18.59
CA GLU A 373 -14.24 21.79 -18.83
C GLU A 373 -14.07 22.95 -17.85
N LYS A 374 -13.78 22.65 -16.57
CA LYS A 374 -13.50 23.67 -15.56
C LYS A 374 -12.26 24.49 -15.93
N ASN A 375 -11.16 23.83 -16.30
CA ASN A 375 -9.87 24.46 -16.54
C ASN A 375 -9.71 25.06 -17.96
N LYS A 376 -10.59 24.70 -18.90
CA LYS A 376 -10.63 25.24 -20.27
C LYS A 376 -11.23 26.64 -20.36
N LYS A 377 -12.00 27.09 -19.36
CA LYS A 377 -12.73 28.37 -19.40
C LYS A 377 -11.82 29.53 -19.82
N GLY A 378 -12.16 30.18 -20.93
CA GLY A 378 -11.39 31.31 -21.49
C GLY A 378 -10.26 30.92 -22.46
N ILE A 379 -10.03 29.63 -22.73
CA ILE A 379 -9.03 29.15 -23.68
C ILE A 379 -9.71 28.81 -25.02
N PRO A 380 -9.27 29.41 -26.15
CA PRO A 380 -9.86 29.14 -27.46
C PRO A 380 -9.52 27.71 -27.91
N GLY A 381 -10.51 27.04 -28.52
CA GLY A 381 -10.35 25.69 -29.06
C GLY A 381 -11.52 24.77 -28.72
N CYS A 382 -11.60 23.65 -29.43
CA CYS A 382 -12.62 22.63 -29.25
C CYS A 382 -12.00 21.36 -28.66
N ILE A 383 -12.68 20.72 -27.71
CA ILE A 383 -12.28 19.42 -27.18
C ILE A 383 -13.39 18.43 -27.52
N LYS A 384 -13.02 17.35 -28.18
CA LYS A 384 -13.91 16.28 -28.58
C LYS A 384 -13.46 14.97 -27.93
N TRP A 385 -14.43 14.14 -27.59
CA TRP A 385 -14.19 12.79 -27.07
C TRP A 385 -14.53 11.79 -28.16
N SER A 386 -13.61 10.89 -28.51
CA SER A 386 -13.81 9.99 -29.66
C SER A 386 -15.05 9.10 -29.56
N ASN A 387 -15.43 8.73 -28.34
CA ASN A 387 -16.55 7.82 -28.08
C ASN A 387 -17.83 8.53 -27.62
N LYS A 388 -17.88 9.87 -27.63
CA LYS A 388 -19.06 10.63 -27.20
C LYS A 388 -19.60 11.48 -28.36
N PRO A 389 -20.92 11.69 -28.42
CA PRO A 389 -21.50 12.57 -29.43
C PRO A 389 -20.94 13.97 -29.29
N ASP A 390 -20.83 14.69 -30.41
CA ASP A 390 -20.40 16.07 -30.44
C ASP A 390 -21.33 16.91 -29.54
N LEU A 391 -20.81 17.32 -28.38
CA LEU A 391 -21.44 18.36 -27.58
C LEU A 391 -21.11 19.67 -28.28
N ASN A 392 -22.12 20.29 -28.91
CA ASN A 392 -21.99 21.53 -29.69
C ASN A 392 -21.26 22.63 -28.89
N GLY A 393 -19.96 22.78 -29.13
CA GLY A 393 -19.18 23.93 -28.70
C GLY A 393 -19.21 24.99 -29.80
N TYR A 394 -19.75 26.17 -29.49
CA TYR A 394 -19.74 27.31 -30.41
C TYR A 394 -18.30 27.70 -30.75
N THR A 395 -17.88 27.48 -32.00
CA THR A 395 -16.68 28.09 -32.59
C THR A 395 -17.08 29.46 -33.13
N TYR A 396 -16.83 30.52 -32.36
CA TYR A 396 -17.06 31.91 -32.79
C TYR A 396 -16.07 32.35 -33.87
N GLY A 397 -16.08 31.72 -35.05
CA GLY A 397 -15.39 32.17 -36.26
C GLY A 397 -13.86 32.36 -36.16
N MET A 398 -13.22 31.98 -35.05
CA MET A 398 -11.77 31.98 -34.88
C MET A 398 -11.20 30.63 -35.30
N ASN A 399 -10.08 30.64 -36.03
CA ASN A 399 -9.26 29.47 -36.32
C ASN A 399 -8.71 28.89 -35.01
N ALA A 400 -9.50 28.06 -34.33
CA ALA A 400 -9.15 27.52 -33.03
C ALA A 400 -8.79 26.03 -33.16
N ASN A 401 -7.76 25.60 -32.44
CA ASN A 401 -7.32 24.21 -32.44
C ASN A 401 -8.41 23.28 -31.92
N THR A 402 -8.44 22.05 -32.41
CA THR A 402 -9.33 21.00 -31.92
C THR A 402 -8.50 19.82 -31.43
N VAL A 403 -8.80 19.33 -30.22
CA VAL A 403 -8.19 18.12 -29.64
C VAL A 403 -9.23 17.03 -29.55
N ILE A 404 -8.90 15.84 -30.06
CA ILE A 404 -9.67 14.61 -29.88
C ILE A 404 -9.01 13.79 -28.78
N ILE A 405 -9.77 13.49 -27.73
CA ILE A 405 -9.34 12.72 -26.57
C ILE A 405 -9.70 11.24 -26.74
N ASN A 406 -8.75 10.35 -26.48
CA ASN A 406 -8.98 8.91 -26.36
C ASN A 406 -8.44 8.38 -25.03
N ILE A 407 -9.05 7.31 -24.52
CA ILE A 407 -8.52 6.58 -23.36
C ILE A 407 -8.40 5.11 -23.75
N PHE A 408 -7.17 4.61 -23.73
CA PHE A 408 -6.81 3.23 -23.99
C PHE A 408 -6.42 2.52 -22.70
N ASN A 409 -6.55 1.20 -22.69
CA ASN A 409 -6.05 0.34 -21.62
C ASN A 409 -5.40 -0.91 -22.23
N TYR A 410 -5.02 -1.87 -21.39
CA TYR A 410 -4.40 -3.13 -21.84
C TYR A 410 -5.24 -3.89 -22.89
N LEU A 411 -6.58 -3.83 -22.83
CA LEU A 411 -7.45 -4.52 -23.79
C LEU A 411 -7.30 -3.96 -25.20
N ASN A 412 -6.93 -2.68 -25.33
CA ASN A 412 -6.63 -2.04 -26.61
C ASN A 412 -5.21 -2.36 -27.13
N GLY A 413 -4.47 -3.26 -26.50
CA GLY A 413 -3.15 -3.70 -26.97
C GLY A 413 -3.22 -5.04 -27.69
N ARG A 414 -2.50 -6.03 -27.15
CA ARG A 414 -2.48 -7.41 -27.69
C ARG A 414 -3.87 -8.05 -27.82
N PRO A 415 -4.80 -7.90 -26.86
CA PRO A 415 -6.14 -8.48 -27.00
C PRO A 415 -6.88 -7.96 -28.23
N GLN A 416 -6.75 -6.67 -28.55
CA GLN A 416 -7.36 -6.09 -29.74
C GLN A 416 -6.75 -6.62 -31.04
N ILE A 417 -5.44 -6.87 -31.08
CA ILE A 417 -4.78 -7.53 -32.22
C ILE A 417 -5.35 -8.93 -32.43
N VAL A 418 -5.49 -9.71 -31.35
CA VAL A 418 -6.10 -11.05 -31.42
C VAL A 418 -7.55 -10.96 -31.88
N ASN A 419 -8.32 -9.98 -31.39
CA ASN A 419 -9.69 -9.75 -31.82
C ASN A 419 -9.77 -9.39 -33.32
N CYS A 420 -8.87 -8.54 -33.82
CA CYS A 420 -8.75 -8.22 -35.25
C CYS A 420 -8.56 -9.49 -36.09
N ILE A 421 -7.60 -10.33 -35.70
CA ILE A 421 -7.31 -11.59 -36.41
C ILE A 421 -8.53 -12.51 -36.39
N LYS A 422 -9.24 -12.62 -35.25
CA LYS A 422 -10.46 -13.41 -35.16
C LYS A 422 -11.56 -12.89 -36.08
N GLN A 423 -11.77 -11.58 -36.16
CA GLN A 423 -12.77 -10.99 -37.04
C GLN A 423 -12.44 -11.20 -38.52
N ILE A 424 -11.16 -11.08 -38.90
CA ILE A 424 -10.69 -11.40 -40.26
C ILE A 424 -10.94 -12.88 -40.57
N ALA A 425 -10.59 -13.79 -39.65
CA ALA A 425 -10.77 -15.23 -39.84
C ALA A 425 -12.25 -15.64 -39.96
N LYS A 426 -13.16 -14.92 -39.29
CA LYS A 426 -14.61 -15.13 -39.38
C LYS A 426 -15.27 -14.43 -40.58
N GLY A 427 -14.55 -13.58 -41.31
CA GLY A 427 -15.12 -12.74 -42.37
C GLY A 427 -15.98 -11.58 -41.87
N GLU A 428 -15.89 -11.23 -40.57
CA GLU A 428 -16.58 -10.09 -39.96
C GLU A 428 -15.88 -8.76 -40.25
N LEU A 429 -14.56 -8.80 -40.49
CA LEU A 429 -13.72 -7.64 -40.84
C LEU A 429 -13.05 -7.89 -42.19
N LEU A 430 -13.22 -6.94 -43.13
CA LEU A 430 -12.60 -7.03 -44.44
C LEU A 430 -11.11 -6.67 -44.36
N CYS A 431 -10.26 -7.66 -44.67
CA CYS A 431 -8.84 -7.46 -44.95
C CYS A 431 -8.63 -7.78 -46.43
N GLU A 432 -8.56 -6.75 -47.27
CA GLU A 432 -8.30 -6.93 -48.69
C GLU A 432 -6.91 -7.53 -48.87
N LYS A 433 -6.86 -8.78 -49.33
CA LYS A 433 -5.61 -9.49 -49.59
C LYS A 433 -5.35 -9.60 -51.08
N LYS A 434 -4.12 -9.29 -51.50
CA LYS A 434 -3.67 -9.44 -52.90
C LYS A 434 -3.08 -10.83 -53.19
N SER A 435 -2.75 -11.58 -52.14
CA SER A 435 -2.16 -12.91 -52.23
C SER A 435 -2.79 -13.91 -51.25
N ILE A 436 -2.28 -15.13 -51.21
CA ILE A 436 -2.66 -16.14 -50.22
C ILE A 436 -2.21 -15.73 -48.80
N GLU A 437 -1.06 -15.06 -48.69
CA GLU A 437 -0.48 -14.57 -47.44
C GLU A 437 -0.89 -13.12 -47.15
N TYR A 438 -1.05 -12.80 -45.86
CA TYR A 438 -1.30 -11.43 -45.40
C TYR A 438 0.00 -10.66 -45.25
N THR A 439 0.07 -9.49 -45.86
CA THR A 439 1.17 -8.56 -45.66
C THR A 439 0.98 -7.69 -44.41
N THR A 440 2.07 -7.13 -43.90
CA THR A 440 2.05 -6.16 -42.79
C THR A 440 1.17 -4.95 -43.12
N GLN A 441 1.15 -4.51 -44.38
CA GLN A 441 0.33 -3.37 -44.80
C GLN A 441 -1.17 -3.70 -44.74
N GLU A 442 -1.59 -4.81 -45.34
CA GLU A 442 -3.00 -5.23 -45.37
C GLU A 442 -3.54 -5.43 -43.95
N PHE A 443 -2.76 -6.09 -43.08
CA PHE A 443 -3.15 -6.24 -41.68
C PHE A 443 -3.20 -4.90 -40.94
N GLY A 444 -2.25 -3.99 -41.21
CA GLY A 444 -2.25 -2.65 -40.62
C GLY A 444 -3.47 -1.82 -41.02
N GLU A 445 -3.90 -1.91 -42.28
CA GLU A 445 -5.11 -1.26 -42.79
C GLU A 445 -6.37 -1.84 -42.13
N ALA A 446 -6.47 -3.18 -42.02
CA ALA A 446 -7.57 -3.83 -41.29
C ALA A 446 -7.60 -3.42 -39.80
N LEU A 447 -6.43 -3.37 -39.15
CA LEU A 447 -6.32 -2.95 -37.75
C LEU A 447 -6.74 -1.48 -37.57
N THR A 448 -6.47 -0.61 -38.54
CA THR A 448 -6.88 0.81 -38.49
C THR A 448 -8.39 0.99 -38.49
N GLN A 449 -9.14 0.12 -39.18
CA GLN A 449 -10.61 0.15 -39.18
C GLN A 449 -11.20 -0.08 -37.78
N ILE A 450 -10.49 -0.82 -36.92
CA ILE A 450 -10.89 -1.03 -35.52
C ILE A 450 -10.65 0.23 -34.68
N TYR A 451 -9.60 0.99 -34.97
CA TYR A 451 -9.22 2.19 -34.21
C TYR A 451 -9.75 3.48 -34.85
N SER A 452 -11.08 3.57 -35.10
CA SER A 452 -11.86 4.81 -35.33
C SER A 452 -11.12 6.01 -35.97
N SER A 453 -10.31 5.78 -37.02
CA SER A 453 -9.49 6.79 -37.69
C SER A 453 -8.53 7.59 -36.79
N ILE A 454 -7.96 6.96 -35.75
CA ILE A 454 -6.93 7.57 -34.90
C ILE A 454 -5.56 7.32 -35.54
N PRO A 455 -4.74 8.36 -35.80
CA PRO A 455 -3.39 8.18 -36.33
C PRO A 455 -2.48 7.42 -35.35
N ASP A 456 -1.41 6.78 -35.84
CA ASP A 456 -0.42 6.15 -34.97
C ASP A 456 0.22 7.19 -34.00
N PRO A 457 0.53 6.81 -32.75
CA PRO A 457 1.23 7.68 -31.82
C PRO A 457 2.61 8.12 -32.35
N ASP A 458 2.86 9.42 -32.32
CA ASP A 458 4.16 9.99 -32.67
C ASP A 458 5.05 10.17 -31.42
N LEU A 459 4.43 10.58 -30.31
CA LEU A 459 5.10 10.90 -29.05
C LEU A 459 4.37 10.26 -27.87
N ILE A 460 5.12 9.57 -27.02
CA ILE A 460 4.65 8.95 -25.79
C ILE A 460 5.35 9.61 -24.61
N LEU A 461 4.57 10.28 -23.78
CA LEU A 461 5.02 10.91 -22.55
C LEU A 461 4.83 9.97 -21.36
N TYR A 462 5.86 9.86 -20.53
CA TYR A 462 5.81 9.08 -19.30
C TYR A 462 6.51 9.80 -18.15
N THR A 463 6.22 9.35 -16.93
CA THR A 463 6.85 9.84 -15.70
C THR A 463 7.33 8.67 -14.84
N GLY A 464 8.20 8.96 -13.89
CA GLY A 464 8.79 7.95 -13.02
C GLY A 464 10.05 7.31 -13.62
N PRO A 465 10.78 6.50 -12.84
CA PRO A 465 12.09 6.00 -13.21
C PRO A 465 12.09 4.91 -14.29
N LEU A 466 10.93 4.30 -14.58
CA LEU A 466 10.82 3.16 -15.47
C LEU A 466 10.19 3.54 -16.81
N CYS A 467 10.96 3.39 -17.90
CA CYS A 467 10.41 3.44 -19.25
C CYS A 467 9.82 2.07 -19.62
N CYS A 468 8.51 1.92 -19.47
CA CYS A 468 7.78 0.70 -19.82
C CYS A 468 6.54 1.06 -20.63
N SER A 469 6.24 0.29 -21.69
CA SER A 469 5.04 0.52 -22.51
C SER A 469 3.76 -0.04 -21.88
N TYR A 470 3.87 -0.91 -20.86
CA TYR A 470 2.75 -1.59 -20.20
C TYR A 470 1.79 -2.35 -21.13
N GLY A 471 2.21 -2.63 -22.37
CA GLY A 471 1.35 -3.25 -23.39
C GLY A 471 0.54 -2.26 -24.24
N LEU A 472 0.86 -0.97 -24.16
CA LEU A 472 0.30 0.07 -25.03
C LEU A 472 0.50 -0.29 -26.51
N MET A 473 -0.62 -0.47 -27.20
CA MET A 473 -0.78 -0.51 -28.67
C MET A 473 0.48 -0.99 -29.44
N PRO A 474 0.93 -2.25 -29.24
CA PRO A 474 2.27 -2.67 -29.64
C PRO A 474 2.55 -2.55 -31.15
N TRP A 475 1.50 -2.58 -31.98
CA TRP A 475 1.61 -2.42 -33.42
C TRP A 475 1.83 -0.96 -33.82
N GLN A 476 1.07 -0.04 -33.21
CA GLN A 476 1.03 1.37 -33.57
C GLN A 476 2.24 2.15 -33.03
N ILE A 477 2.79 1.77 -31.88
CA ILE A 477 3.91 2.50 -31.26
C ILE A 477 5.29 2.22 -31.88
N ARG A 478 5.34 1.50 -33.01
CA ARG A 478 6.59 1.05 -33.65
C ARG A 478 7.60 2.16 -34.00
N LEU A 479 7.12 3.39 -34.20
CA LEU A 479 7.93 4.57 -34.52
C LEU A 479 7.71 5.72 -33.52
N ALA A 480 7.01 5.44 -32.42
CA ALA A 480 6.68 6.45 -31.43
C ALA A 480 7.90 6.77 -30.55
N GLU A 481 8.17 8.05 -30.35
CA GLU A 481 9.25 8.50 -29.46
C GLU A 481 8.79 8.46 -28.00
N PHE A 482 9.57 7.85 -27.12
CA PHE A 482 9.28 7.82 -25.68
C PHE A 482 10.10 8.89 -24.96
N ILE A 483 9.42 9.86 -24.32
CA ILE A 483 10.09 10.95 -23.61
C ILE A 483 9.61 11.03 -22.16
N GLN A 484 10.58 10.95 -21.25
CA GLN A 484 10.36 11.14 -19.82
C GLN A 484 10.13 12.62 -19.51
N LEU A 485 9.05 12.94 -18.81
CA LEU A 485 8.78 14.28 -18.29
C LEU A 485 9.51 14.54 -16.97
N SER A 486 9.50 13.55 -16.07
CA SER A 486 10.04 13.67 -14.72
C SER A 486 10.32 12.31 -14.08
N LEU A 487 11.23 12.29 -13.11
CA LEU A 487 11.54 11.10 -12.30
C LEU A 487 10.59 10.92 -11.10
N ASP A 488 9.98 12.00 -10.64
CA ASP A 488 9.19 12.07 -9.41
C ASP A 488 7.67 12.02 -9.67
N HIS A 489 7.27 11.70 -10.90
CA HIS A 489 5.89 11.71 -11.37
C HIS A 489 5.25 13.10 -11.50
N SER A 490 6.02 14.18 -11.37
CA SER A 490 5.51 15.54 -11.58
C SER A 490 5.16 15.80 -13.05
N VAL A 491 4.05 16.50 -13.26
CA VAL A 491 3.64 17.01 -14.56
C VAL A 491 3.65 18.52 -14.49
N ASN A 492 4.51 19.16 -15.28
CA ASN A 492 4.66 20.61 -15.30
C ASN A 492 4.90 21.11 -16.73
N ILE A 493 4.70 22.40 -16.94
CA ILE A 493 4.72 22.98 -18.27
C ILE A 493 6.12 22.96 -18.91
N GLU A 494 7.17 23.15 -18.11
CA GLU A 494 8.56 23.15 -18.58
C GLU A 494 8.97 21.77 -19.09
N SER A 495 8.67 20.73 -18.33
CA SER A 495 8.88 19.33 -18.71
C SER A 495 8.08 18.97 -19.97
N TYR A 496 6.82 19.41 -20.06
CA TYR A 496 5.97 19.17 -21.22
C TYR A 496 6.53 19.83 -22.49
N LEU A 497 6.86 21.13 -22.43
CA LEU A 497 7.46 21.84 -23.56
C LEU A 497 8.85 21.30 -23.88
N GLY A 498 9.64 20.96 -22.88
CA GLY A 498 10.94 20.31 -23.04
C GLY A 498 10.83 19.00 -23.81
N ALA A 499 9.79 18.20 -23.54
CA ALA A 499 9.51 16.99 -24.30
C ALA A 499 9.10 17.28 -25.75
N LEU A 500 8.25 18.28 -25.98
CA LEU A 500 7.90 18.71 -27.35
C LEU A 500 9.12 19.23 -28.12
N PHE A 501 10.02 19.98 -27.47
CA PHE A 501 11.26 20.44 -28.09
C PHE A 501 12.22 19.30 -28.41
N LYS A 502 12.31 18.30 -27.53
CA LYS A 502 13.09 17.08 -27.80
C LYS A 502 12.52 16.35 -29.02
N TYR A 503 11.21 16.10 -29.05
CA TYR A 503 10.54 15.49 -30.21
C TYR A 503 10.75 16.30 -31.51
N ASN A 504 10.66 17.64 -31.43
CA ASN A 504 10.88 18.52 -32.58
C ASN A 504 12.32 18.49 -33.12
N LYS A 505 13.29 18.02 -32.33
CA LYS A 505 14.68 17.79 -32.74
C LYS A 505 14.96 16.35 -33.16
N CYS A 506 14.02 15.42 -32.96
CA CYS A 506 14.19 14.03 -33.36
C CYS A 506 14.26 13.91 -34.88
N ASP A 507 15.26 13.17 -35.36
CA ASP A 507 15.47 12.84 -36.76
C ASP A 507 15.06 11.38 -37.00
N GLN A 508 13.85 11.17 -37.53
CA GLN A 508 13.35 9.83 -37.85
C GLN A 508 13.92 9.37 -39.20
N ARG A 509 14.92 8.48 -39.14
CA ARG A 509 15.64 7.99 -40.33
C ARG A 509 14.98 6.84 -41.06
N PHE A 510 13.96 6.21 -40.46
CA PHE A 510 13.22 5.08 -41.06
C PHE A 510 14.13 3.97 -41.63
N GLY A 511 15.27 3.73 -40.99
CA GLY A 511 16.25 2.72 -41.40
C GLY A 511 17.19 3.13 -42.55
N LYS A 512 17.24 4.41 -42.93
CA LYS A 512 18.18 4.96 -43.92
C LYS A 512 19.48 5.45 -43.31
#